data_AF-A0A2N1UWK5-F1
#
_entry.id   AF-A0A2N1UWK5-F1
#
_cell.length_a   1.000
_cell.length_b   1.000
_cell.length_c   1.000
_cell.angle_alpha   90.00
_cell.angle_beta   90.00
_cell.angle_gamma   90.00
#
_symmetry.space_group_name_H-M   'P 1'
#
loop_
_entity.id
_entity.type
_entity.pdbx_description
1 polymer ?
#
loop_
_entity_poly.entity_id
_entity_poly.type
_entity_poly.pdbx_seq_one_letter_code
_entity_poly.pdbx_strand_id
1 'polypeptide(L)'
;MSAAFKVGLITILSVVTVLVGVIYIWQINPYAYYQISGFFPHVGGIKTGSEVTLMGVKIGEVLEVIPEPAQRRVRVLLNIGREFRLPVGSSFTIVTTGLVGDKTVEVLPPVRQTSIFLEPGSEVTGTPPASLDAIFTEAQTMLKSARGLVEDEDMRRDIKQTVRSVAMASKQMGDLF
;
A
#
# COMPACT_ATOMS: atom_id res chain seq x y z
N MET A 1 63.79 1.11 -3.40
CA MET A 1 62.53 1.34 -2.64
C MET A 1 62.67 0.72 -1.26
N SER A 2 62.45 1.51 -0.19
CA SER A 2 62.51 1.03 1.20
C SER A 2 61.48 -0.07 1.43
N ALA A 3 61.80 -1.06 2.27
CA ALA A 3 60.89 -2.16 2.61
C ALA A 3 59.55 -1.65 3.17
N ALA A 4 59.56 -0.56 3.93
CA ALA A 4 58.36 0.10 4.45
C ALA A 4 57.39 0.56 3.33
N PHE A 5 57.92 1.04 2.21
CA PHE A 5 57.11 1.47 1.07
C PHE A 5 56.40 0.29 0.38
N LYS A 6 57.08 -0.86 0.27
CA LYS A 6 56.50 -2.08 -0.31
C LYS A 6 55.37 -2.64 0.55
N VAL A 7 55.55 -2.64 1.87
CA VAL A 7 54.51 -3.12 2.80
C VAL A 7 53.30 -2.20 2.76
N GLY A 8 53.49 -0.88 2.79
CA GLY A 8 52.40 0.08 2.68
C GLY A 8 51.58 -0.08 1.40
N LEU A 9 52.25 -0.31 0.26
CA LEU A 9 51.57 -0.54 -1.01
C LEU A 9 50.71 -1.82 -1.00
N ILE A 10 51.22 -2.91 -0.45
CA ILE A 10 50.48 -4.19 -0.35
C ILE A 10 49.26 -4.03 0.56
N THR A 11 49.40 -3.33 1.68
CA THR A 11 48.28 -3.09 2.60
C THR A 11 47.18 -2.23 1.97
N ILE A 12 47.53 -1.19 1.20
CA ILE A 12 46.54 -0.40 0.48
C ILE A 12 45.84 -1.26 -0.57
N LEU A 13 46.59 -2.06 -1.32
CA LEU A 13 46.04 -2.89 -2.38
C LEU A 13 45.07 -3.95 -1.82
N SER A 14 45.40 -4.57 -0.68
CA SER A 14 44.50 -5.52 -0.03
C SER A 14 43.22 -4.87 0.47
N VAL A 15 43.29 -3.68 1.08
CA VAL A 15 42.11 -2.93 1.52
C VAL A 15 41.22 -2.56 0.33
N VAL A 16 41.80 -2.09 -0.78
CA VAL A 16 41.06 -1.77 -2.00
C VAL A 16 40.40 -3.01 -2.58
N THR A 17 41.10 -4.15 -2.67
CA THR A 17 40.51 -5.40 -3.16
C THR A 17 39.35 -5.87 -2.29
N VAL A 18 39.46 -5.80 -0.96
CA VAL A 18 38.36 -6.16 -0.05
C VAL A 18 37.19 -5.21 -0.24
N LEU A 19 37.42 -3.90 -0.35
CA LEU A 19 36.38 -2.90 -0.59
C LEU A 19 35.63 -3.17 -1.89
N VAL A 20 36.35 -3.42 -2.99
CA VAL A 20 35.75 -3.75 -4.30
C VAL A 20 34.95 -5.05 -4.21
N GLY A 21 35.47 -6.06 -3.50
CA GLY A 21 34.75 -7.33 -3.28
C GLY A 21 33.45 -7.15 -2.51
N VAL A 22 33.44 -6.34 -1.45
CA VAL A 22 32.22 -6.03 -0.67
C VAL A 22 31.19 -5.31 -1.53
N ILE A 23 31.60 -4.30 -2.30
CA ILE A 23 30.71 -3.57 -3.22
C ILE A 23 30.11 -4.52 -4.27
N TYR A 24 30.93 -5.44 -4.81
CA TYR A 24 30.49 -6.40 -5.81
C TYR A 24 29.49 -7.43 -5.26
N ILE A 25 29.73 -7.97 -4.05
CA ILE A 25 28.83 -8.92 -3.38
C ILE A 25 27.50 -8.28 -3.01
N TRP A 26 27.53 -7.03 -2.54
CA TRP A 26 26.31 -6.33 -2.14
C TRP A 26 25.52 -5.77 -3.33
N GLN A 27 26.02 -5.92 -4.56
CA GLN A 27 25.35 -5.47 -5.78
C GLN A 27 24.86 -4.01 -5.70
N ILE A 28 25.55 -3.17 -4.92
CA ILE A 28 25.20 -1.77 -4.68
C ILE A 28 25.49 -1.01 -5.96
N ASN A 29 24.52 -1.00 -6.87
CA ASN A 29 24.55 -0.17 -8.06
C ASN A 29 23.64 1.05 -7.79
N PRO A 30 24.18 2.16 -7.28
CA PRO A 30 23.38 3.35 -6.94
C PRO A 30 22.67 3.96 -8.16
N TYR A 31 23.12 3.64 -9.38
CA TYR A 31 22.51 4.08 -10.62
C TYR A 31 21.40 3.15 -11.13
N ALA A 32 21.22 1.97 -10.54
CA ALA A 32 20.21 1.00 -10.99
C ALA A 32 18.81 1.29 -10.46
N TYR A 33 18.66 2.20 -9.49
CA TYR A 33 17.37 2.48 -8.86
C TYR A 33 16.93 3.94 -9.02
N TYR A 34 15.66 4.19 -8.79
CA TYR A 34 15.06 5.52 -8.65
C TYR A 34 14.10 5.54 -7.47
N GLN A 35 13.94 6.74 -6.89
CA GLN A 35 13.17 6.90 -5.67
C GLN A 35 11.77 7.44 -5.95
N ILE A 36 10.77 6.99 -5.19
CA ILE A 36 9.41 7.53 -5.17
C ILE A 36 9.00 7.76 -3.72
N SER A 37 8.33 8.88 -3.44
CA SER A 37 7.77 9.15 -2.11
C SER A 37 6.30 8.75 -2.06
N GLY A 38 5.97 7.71 -1.32
CA GLY A 38 4.58 7.30 -1.05
C GLY A 38 4.07 7.89 0.27
N PHE A 39 2.87 8.47 0.26
CA PHE A 39 2.23 9.00 1.46
C PHE A 39 1.05 8.14 1.88
N PHE A 40 1.11 7.59 3.09
CA PHE A 40 0.11 6.67 3.62
C PHE A 40 -0.49 7.25 4.91
N PRO A 41 -1.80 7.12 5.15
CA PRO A 41 -2.40 7.50 6.44
C PRO A 41 -1.85 6.64 7.59
N HIS A 42 -1.60 5.36 7.32
CA HIS A 42 -1.06 4.41 8.27
C HIS A 42 -0.31 3.30 7.54
N VAL A 43 0.84 2.88 8.07
CA VAL A 43 1.70 1.88 7.41
C VAL A 43 1.69 0.49 8.06
N GLY A 44 0.99 0.32 9.19
CA GLY A 44 0.77 -1.00 9.80
C GLY A 44 2.01 -1.75 10.30
N GLY A 45 3.21 -1.17 10.26
CA GLY A 45 4.45 -1.85 10.60
C GLY A 45 5.39 -2.15 9.42
N ILE A 46 5.24 -1.45 8.29
CA ILE A 46 6.32 -1.34 7.28
C ILE A 46 7.59 -0.79 7.95
N LYS A 47 8.74 -1.36 7.59
CA LYS A 47 10.07 -0.99 8.10
C LYS A 47 11.03 -0.75 6.94
N THR A 48 12.16 -0.09 7.20
CA THR A 48 13.26 -0.03 6.24
C THR A 48 13.70 -1.44 5.85
N GLY A 49 13.88 -1.67 4.55
CA GLY A 49 14.15 -2.97 3.96
C GLY A 49 12.90 -3.81 3.64
N SER A 50 11.69 -3.35 3.98
CA SER A 50 10.46 -3.97 3.48
C SER A 50 10.45 -4.00 1.95
N GLU A 51 9.96 -5.08 1.36
CA GLU A 51 9.96 -5.23 -0.10
C GLU A 51 8.89 -4.36 -0.77
N VAL A 52 9.21 -3.90 -1.97
CA VAL A 52 8.26 -3.28 -2.90
C VAL A 52 8.02 -4.27 -4.03
N THR A 53 6.76 -4.64 -4.24
CA THR A 53 6.36 -5.63 -5.24
C THR A 53 5.46 -5.01 -6.30
N LEU A 54 5.57 -5.47 -7.54
CA LEU A 54 4.68 -5.14 -8.64
C LEU A 54 3.89 -6.40 -8.98
N MET A 55 2.60 -6.42 -8.67
CA MET A 55 1.74 -7.60 -8.87
C MET A 55 2.36 -8.90 -8.29
N GLY A 56 2.92 -8.81 -7.08
CA GLY A 56 3.57 -9.94 -6.40
C GLY A 56 5.04 -10.21 -6.77
N VAL A 57 5.62 -9.50 -7.74
CA VAL A 57 7.04 -9.64 -8.12
C VAL A 57 7.87 -8.54 -7.46
N LYS A 58 8.95 -8.89 -6.75
CA LYS A 58 9.85 -7.90 -6.14
C LYS A 58 10.48 -7.00 -7.19
N ILE A 59 10.31 -5.69 -7.03
CA ILE A 59 10.89 -4.64 -7.91
C ILE A 59 11.77 -3.64 -7.15
N GLY A 60 11.81 -3.74 -5.82
CA GLY A 60 12.47 -2.73 -5.00
C GLY A 60 12.35 -2.98 -3.50
N GLU A 61 12.67 -1.94 -2.73
CA GLU A 61 12.67 -1.95 -1.27
C GLU A 61 12.34 -0.57 -0.69
N VAL A 62 11.91 -0.55 0.56
CA VAL A 62 11.66 0.67 1.34
C VAL A 62 12.98 1.17 1.93
N LEU A 63 13.41 2.39 1.58
CA LEU A 63 14.61 3.01 2.15
C LEU A 63 14.33 3.60 3.51
N GLU A 64 13.21 4.31 3.64
CA GLU A 64 12.93 5.10 4.84
C GLU A 64 11.43 5.22 5.09
N VAL A 65 11.07 5.28 6.37
CA VAL A 65 9.70 5.49 6.84
C VAL A 65 9.72 6.64 7.82
N ILE A 66 9.14 7.77 7.42
CA ILE A 66 9.16 9.03 8.18
C ILE A 66 7.72 9.36 8.58
N PRO A 67 7.37 9.33 9.88
CA PRO A 67 6.07 9.83 10.32
C PRO A 67 6.00 11.36 10.18
N GLU A 68 4.90 11.88 9.64
CA GLU A 68 4.62 13.32 9.50
C GLU A 68 3.35 13.69 10.30
N PRO A 69 3.45 13.85 11.64
CA PRO A 69 2.28 14.07 12.50
C PRO A 69 1.48 15.33 12.14
N ALA A 70 2.17 16.40 11.72
CA ALA A 70 1.56 17.65 11.31
C ALA A 70 0.57 17.48 10.13
N GLN A 71 0.82 16.49 9.28
CA GLN A 71 0.00 16.19 8.11
C GLN A 71 -0.84 14.92 8.28
N ARG A 72 -0.82 14.30 9.49
CA ARG A 72 -1.51 13.04 9.83
C ARG A 72 -1.25 11.92 8.83
N ARG A 73 0.00 11.81 8.37
CA ARG A 73 0.44 10.81 7.38
C ARG A 73 1.83 10.29 7.68
N VAL A 74 2.24 9.26 6.96
CA VAL A 74 3.58 8.68 6.98
C VAL A 74 4.13 8.75 5.56
N ARG A 75 5.31 9.34 5.42
CA ARG A 75 6.07 9.35 4.17
C ARG A 75 6.94 8.11 4.12
N VAL A 76 6.83 7.35 3.04
CA VAL A 76 7.59 6.13 2.78
C VAL A 76 8.43 6.37 1.54
N LEU A 77 9.74 6.32 1.68
CA LEU A 77 10.68 6.45 0.56
C LEU A 77 10.92 5.08 -0.06
N LEU A 78 10.45 4.90 -1.28
CA LEU A 78 10.55 3.66 -2.06
C LEU A 78 11.75 3.73 -3.00
N ASN A 79 12.53 2.68 -3.09
CA ASN A 79 13.59 2.49 -4.08
C ASN A 79 13.15 1.44 -5.09
N ILE A 80 13.07 1.80 -6.36
CA ILE A 80 12.56 0.93 -7.42
C ILE A 80 13.61 0.75 -8.50
N GLY A 81 13.80 -0.47 -9.00
CA GLY A 81 14.72 -0.75 -10.10
C GLY A 81 14.33 0.02 -11.36
N ARG A 82 15.30 0.68 -12.01
CA ARG A 82 15.08 1.52 -13.21
C ARG A 82 14.58 0.73 -14.41
N GLU A 83 14.78 -0.58 -14.42
CA GLU A 83 14.19 -1.49 -15.40
C GLU A 83 12.67 -1.53 -15.32
N PHE A 84 12.08 -1.20 -14.16
CA PHE A 84 10.63 -1.14 -13.94
C PHE A 84 10.13 0.30 -14.02
N ARG A 85 9.42 0.63 -15.10
CA ARG A 85 8.76 1.93 -15.24
C ARG A 85 7.30 1.85 -14.80
N LEU A 86 6.95 2.56 -13.74
CA LEU A 86 5.59 2.58 -13.21
C LEU A 86 4.74 3.60 -13.96
N PRO A 87 3.59 3.21 -14.55
CA PRO A 87 2.68 4.14 -15.19
C PRO A 87 2.08 5.14 -14.19
N VAL A 88 1.79 6.35 -14.65
CA VAL A 88 1.03 7.33 -13.86
C VAL A 88 -0.36 6.76 -13.54
N GLY A 89 -0.80 6.92 -12.29
CA GLY A 89 -2.06 6.34 -11.79
C GLY A 89 -1.93 4.93 -11.24
N SER A 90 -0.71 4.40 -11.12
CA SER A 90 -0.47 3.17 -10.35
C SER A 90 -0.88 3.35 -8.90
N SER A 91 -1.56 2.35 -8.34
CA SER A 91 -1.96 2.31 -6.93
C SER A 91 -0.84 1.69 -6.11
N PHE A 92 -0.57 2.26 -4.93
CA PHE A 92 0.39 1.75 -3.97
C PHE A 92 -0.37 1.33 -2.72
N THR A 93 -0.48 0.02 -2.49
CA THR A 93 -1.24 -0.55 -1.38
C THR A 93 -0.30 -1.30 -0.46
N ILE A 94 -0.46 -1.15 0.85
CA ILE A 94 0.30 -1.99 1.78
C ILE A 94 -0.40 -3.34 1.91
N VAL A 95 0.32 -4.42 1.67
CA VAL A 95 -0.21 -5.78 1.84
C VAL A 95 0.62 -6.54 2.85
N THR A 96 0.01 -7.54 3.48
CA THR A 96 0.72 -8.44 4.39
C THR A 96 1.08 -9.68 3.58
N THR A 97 2.36 -10.05 3.55
CA THR A 97 2.79 -11.27 2.88
C THR A 97 2.35 -12.47 3.73
N GLY A 98 1.34 -13.20 3.28
CA GLY A 98 0.74 -14.30 4.04
C GLY A 98 -0.19 -13.83 5.17
N LEU A 99 -0.51 -14.73 6.11
CA LEU A 99 -1.49 -14.46 7.18
C LEU A 99 -0.95 -13.58 8.33
N VAL A 100 0.36 -13.66 8.61
CA VAL A 100 1.02 -12.97 9.75
C VAL A 100 2.40 -12.43 9.34
N GLY A 101 2.73 -12.43 8.05
CA GLY A 101 4.08 -12.12 7.61
C GLY A 101 4.39 -10.63 7.59
N ASP A 102 5.58 -10.32 7.05
CA ASP A 102 6.04 -8.95 6.88
C ASP A 102 5.10 -8.17 5.96
N LYS A 103 5.01 -6.86 6.21
CA LYS A 103 4.30 -5.94 5.33
C LYS A 103 5.19 -5.55 4.18
N THR A 104 4.59 -5.48 3.00
CA THR A 104 5.22 -5.07 1.74
C THR A 104 4.37 -4.00 1.08
N VAL A 105 5.00 -3.19 0.23
CA VAL A 105 4.30 -2.21 -0.60
C VAL A 105 4.01 -2.86 -1.94
N GLU A 106 2.75 -3.15 -2.22
CA GLU A 106 2.30 -3.66 -3.50
C GLU A 106 1.92 -2.51 -4.42
N VAL A 107 2.45 -2.56 -5.63
CA VAL A 107 2.16 -1.63 -6.72
C VAL A 107 1.27 -2.35 -7.73
N LEU A 108 0.14 -1.72 -8.06
CA LEU A 108 -0.75 -2.17 -9.12
C LEU A 108 -0.82 -1.10 -10.22
N PRO A 109 -0.53 -1.46 -11.49
CA PRO A 109 -0.74 -0.57 -12.62
C PRO A 109 -2.21 -0.13 -12.73
N PRO A 110 -2.48 1.06 -13.31
CA PRO A 110 -3.84 1.50 -13.56
C PRO A 110 -4.57 0.58 -14.55
N VAL A 111 -5.88 0.43 -14.37
CA VAL A 111 -6.74 -0.36 -15.28
C VAL A 111 -6.67 0.15 -16.72
N ARG A 112 -6.57 1.48 -16.90
CA ARG A 112 -6.32 2.10 -18.20
C ARG A 112 -4.83 2.36 -18.35
N GLN A 113 -4.23 1.69 -19.33
CA GLN A 113 -2.82 1.90 -19.65
C GLN A 113 -2.58 3.34 -20.13
N THR A 114 -1.48 3.92 -19.68
CA THR A 114 -0.99 5.23 -20.10
C THR A 114 0.43 5.11 -20.59
N SER A 115 0.83 5.97 -21.52
CA SER A 115 2.22 6.10 -21.98
C SER A 115 3.07 7.01 -21.09
N ILE A 116 2.46 7.58 -20.04
CA ILE A 116 3.12 8.47 -19.08
C ILE A 116 3.56 7.65 -17.88
N PHE A 117 4.83 7.77 -17.50
CA PHE A 117 5.43 7.06 -16.37
C PHE A 117 5.77 8.03 -15.23
N LEU A 118 5.79 7.51 -14.01
CA LEU A 118 6.25 8.25 -12.83
C LEU A 118 7.75 8.55 -12.97
N GLU A 119 8.11 9.81 -12.73
CA GLU A 119 9.49 10.26 -12.75
C GLU A 119 10.18 10.01 -11.39
N PRO A 120 11.51 9.90 -11.35
CA PRO A 120 12.26 9.89 -10.09
C PRO A 120 11.90 11.08 -9.20
N GLY A 121 11.61 10.82 -7.93
CA GLY A 121 11.18 11.84 -6.97
C GLY A 121 9.68 12.10 -6.95
N SER A 122 8.89 11.43 -7.79
CA SER A 122 7.43 11.59 -7.80
C SER A 122 6.82 11.27 -6.43
N GLU A 123 5.78 12.03 -6.10
CA GLU A 123 4.96 11.83 -4.92
C GLU A 123 3.69 11.08 -5.28
N VAL A 124 3.38 10.02 -4.54
CA VAL A 124 2.20 9.17 -4.76
C VAL A 124 1.42 9.01 -3.47
N THR A 125 0.10 8.89 -3.58
CA THR A 125 -0.76 8.58 -2.43
C THR A 125 -0.95 7.08 -2.34
N GLY A 126 -0.70 6.53 -1.17
CA GLY A 126 -0.83 5.12 -0.88
C GLY A 126 -2.05 4.80 -0.03
N THR A 127 -2.60 3.60 -0.23
CA THR A 127 -3.70 3.06 0.54
C THR A 127 -3.19 2.22 1.71
N PRO A 128 -3.83 2.35 2.89
CA PRO A 128 -3.45 1.57 4.06
C PRO A 128 -3.77 0.08 3.84
N PRO A 129 -3.16 -0.81 4.63
CA PRO A 129 -3.44 -2.23 4.51
C PRO A 129 -4.89 -2.55 4.85
N ALA A 130 -5.48 -3.49 4.10
CA ALA A 130 -6.72 -4.14 4.51
C ALA A 130 -6.48 -4.81 5.86
N SER A 131 -7.16 -4.32 6.89
CA SER A 131 -7.07 -4.84 8.26
C SER A 131 -8.42 -5.40 8.68
N LEU A 132 -8.40 -6.45 9.50
CA LEU A 132 -9.60 -6.97 10.14
C LEU A 132 -10.32 -5.87 10.93
N ASP A 133 -9.55 -5.02 11.61
CA ASP A 133 -10.10 -3.87 12.36
C ASP A 133 -10.89 -2.91 11.46
N ALA A 134 -10.40 -2.63 10.24
CA ALA A 134 -11.14 -1.84 9.26
C ALA A 134 -12.45 -2.52 8.85
N ILE A 135 -12.42 -3.83 8.57
CA ILE A 135 -13.63 -4.60 8.22
C ILE A 135 -14.65 -4.59 9.37
N PHE A 136 -14.19 -4.80 10.61
CA PHE A 136 -15.06 -4.74 11.78
C PHE A 136 -15.67 -3.35 11.99
N THR A 137 -14.89 -2.29 11.79
CA THR A 137 -15.36 -0.90 11.92
C THR A 137 -16.38 -0.56 10.83
N GLU A 138 -16.10 -0.95 9.59
CA GLU A 138 -17.01 -0.80 8.45
C GLU A 138 -18.31 -1.56 8.73
N ALA A 139 -18.21 -2.82 9.18
CA ALA A 139 -19.36 -3.64 9.53
C ALA A 139 -20.19 -3.05 10.68
N GLN A 140 -19.55 -2.49 11.71
CA GLN A 140 -20.27 -1.78 12.78
C GLN A 140 -20.96 -0.52 12.25
N THR A 141 -20.34 0.20 11.33
CA THR A 141 -20.93 1.39 10.69
C THR A 141 -22.14 1.02 9.84
N MET A 142 -22.06 -0.07 9.09
CA MET A 142 -23.19 -0.65 8.36
C MET A 142 -24.29 -1.12 9.32
N LEU A 143 -23.95 -1.81 10.42
CA LEU A 143 -24.92 -2.25 11.43
C LEU A 143 -25.60 -1.07 12.12
N LYS A 144 -24.87 0.00 12.43
CA LYS A 144 -25.43 1.24 12.98
C LYS A 144 -26.38 1.90 11.98
N SER A 145 -26.00 1.96 10.71
CA SER A 145 -26.85 2.52 9.66
C SER A 145 -28.12 1.68 9.45
N ALA A 146 -28.00 0.35 9.44
CA ALA A 146 -29.13 -0.57 9.34
C ALA A 146 -30.07 -0.47 10.55
N ARG A 147 -29.52 -0.39 11.78
CA ARG A 147 -30.34 -0.14 12.98
C ARG A 147 -31.01 1.22 12.92
N GLY A 148 -30.30 2.26 12.48
CA GLY A 148 -30.87 3.59 12.27
C GLY A 148 -32.07 3.55 11.34
N LEU A 149 -31.99 2.82 10.22
CA LEU A 149 -33.13 2.63 9.30
C LEU A 149 -34.30 1.83 9.90
N VAL A 150 -34.04 0.88 10.80
CA VAL A 150 -35.09 0.08 11.47
C VAL A 150 -35.72 0.83 12.64
N GLU A 151 -34.96 1.68 13.33
CA GLU A 151 -35.40 2.53 14.43
C GLU A 151 -36.10 3.81 13.95
N ASP A 152 -35.93 4.17 12.67
CA ASP A 152 -36.59 5.31 12.03
C ASP A 152 -38.13 5.17 12.10
N GLU A 153 -38.77 6.08 12.83
CA GLU A 153 -40.22 6.15 13.04
C GLU A 153 -40.98 6.34 11.73
N ASP A 154 -40.45 7.13 10.79
CA ASP A 154 -41.08 7.42 9.52
C ASP A 154 -41.00 6.19 8.61
N MET A 155 -39.85 5.53 8.56
CA MET A 155 -39.68 4.25 7.83
C MET A 155 -40.61 3.16 8.38
N ARG A 156 -40.73 3.03 9.71
CA ARG A 156 -41.66 2.06 10.33
C ARG A 156 -43.12 2.37 10.01
N ARG A 157 -43.49 3.65 9.91
CA ARG A 157 -44.84 4.07 9.52
C ARG A 157 -45.13 3.74 8.06
N ASP A 158 -44.21 4.06 7.16
CA ASP A 158 -44.36 3.82 5.72
C ASP A 158 -44.45 2.32 5.40
N ILE A 159 -43.62 1.49 6.04
CA ILE A 159 -43.68 0.03 5.93
C ILE A 159 -45.02 -0.49 6.44
N LYS A 160 -45.49 -0.03 7.61
CA LYS A 160 -46.80 -0.43 8.16
C LYS A 160 -47.96 -0.02 7.24
N GLN A 161 -47.90 1.16 6.64
CA GLN A 161 -48.90 1.62 5.68
C GLN A 161 -48.88 0.78 4.41
N THR A 162 -47.70 0.47 3.88
CA THR A 162 -47.56 -0.37 2.68
C THR A 162 -48.06 -1.80 2.91
N VAL A 163 -47.74 -2.42 4.04
CA VAL A 163 -48.26 -3.75 4.39
C VAL A 163 -49.79 -3.72 4.51
N ARG A 164 -50.35 -2.66 5.10
CA ARG A 164 -51.81 -2.50 5.21
C ARG A 164 -52.47 -2.30 3.85
N SER A 165 -51.91 -1.49 2.96
CA SER A 165 -52.49 -1.26 1.63
C SER A 165 -52.46 -2.53 0.76
N VAL A 166 -51.36 -3.29 0.81
CA VAL A 166 -51.27 -4.60 0.13
C VAL A 166 -52.27 -5.61 0.70
N ALA A 167 -52.41 -5.69 2.03
CA ALA A 167 -53.38 -6.57 2.66
C ALA A 167 -54.83 -6.21 2.30
N MET A 168 -55.15 -4.92 2.24
CA MET A 168 -56.46 -4.42 1.85
C MET A 168 -56.78 -4.75 0.39
N ALA A 169 -55.83 -4.52 -0.53
CA ALA A 169 -55.98 -4.85 -1.94
C ALA A 169 -56.16 -6.37 -2.19
N SER A 170 -55.38 -7.19 -1.47
CA SER A 170 -55.48 -8.66 -1.53
C SER A 170 -56.87 -9.15 -1.09
N LYS A 171 -57.40 -8.60 0.01
CA LYS A 171 -58.74 -8.94 0.51
C LYS A 171 -59.84 -8.56 -0.49
N GLN A 172 -59.71 -7.38 -1.11
CA GLN A 172 -60.64 -6.90 -2.13
C GLN A 172 -60.62 -7.75 -3.41
N MET A 173 -59.46 -8.28 -3.79
CA MET A 173 -59.33 -9.25 -4.89
C MET A 173 -59.89 -10.63 -4.53
N GLY A 174 -59.76 -11.08 -3.28
CA GLY A 174 -60.32 -12.35 -2.81
C GLY A 174 -61.84 -12.37 -2.78
N ASP A 175 -62.49 -11.22 -2.57
CA ASP A 175 -63.95 -11.08 -2.59
C ASP A 175 -64.53 -11.01 -4.03
N LEU A 176 -63.68 -10.95 -5.07
CA LEU A 176 -64.05 -10.86 -6.49
C LEU A 176 -64.04 -12.22 -7.22
N PHE A 177 -63.62 -13.30 -6.56
CA PHE A 177 -63.59 -14.68 -7.08
C PHE A 177 -64.36 -15.62 -6.15
#